data_AF-A0A2I0NWZ3-F1
#
_entry.id   AF-A0A2I0NWZ3-F1
#
_cell.length_a   1.000
_cell.length_b   1.000
_cell.length_c   1.000
_cell.angle_alpha   90.00
_cell.angle_beta   90.00
_cell.angle_gamma   90.00
#
_symmetry.space_group_name_H-M   'P 1'
#
loop_
_entity.id
_entity.type
_entity.pdbx_description
1 polymer ?
#
loop_
_entity_poly.entity_id
_entity_poly.type
_entity_poly.pdbx_seq_one_letter_code
_entity_poly.pdbx_strand_id
1 'polypeptide(L)' 'MAEKHKCEYCGKDAIGVQGFGCAVACVCLDHADNLLLALKPGEKQAYAECYFERFDTTTH' A
#
# COMPACT_ATOMS: atom_id res chain seq x y z
N MET A 1 5.40 -1.04 -16.68
CA MET A 1 3.93 -1.19 -16.57
C MET A 1 3.63 -1.20 -15.09
N ALA A 2 3.12 -0.11 -14.53
CA ALA A 2 2.68 -0.14 -13.13
C ALA A 2 1.44 -1.03 -13.09
N GLU A 3 1.62 -2.23 -12.56
CA GLU A 3 0.52 -3.19 -12.35
C GLU A 3 -0.45 -2.48 -11.41
N LYS A 4 -1.62 -2.09 -11.93
CA LYS A 4 -2.64 -1.43 -11.10
C LYS A 4 -3.18 -2.45 -10.12
N HIS A 5 -2.53 -2.55 -8.96
CA HIS A 5 -3.01 -3.37 -7.88
C HIS A 5 -4.36 -2.85 -7.43
N LYS A 6 -5.31 -3.76 -7.23
CA LYS A 6 -6.64 -3.43 -6.71
C LYS A 6 -6.66 -3.72 -5.22
N CYS A 7 -7.43 -2.92 -4.50
CA CYS A 7 -7.69 -3.14 -3.09
C CYS A 7 -8.42 -4.48 -2.92
N GLU A 8 -7.90 -5.35 -2.07
CA GLU A 8 -8.49 -6.67 -1.86
C GLU A 8 -9.83 -6.61 -1.12
N TYR A 9 -10.13 -5.50 -0.44
CA TYR A 9 -11.38 -5.30 0.29
C TYR A 9 -12.52 -4.78 -0.58
N CYS A 10 -12.23 -3.86 -1.50
CA CYS A 10 -13.28 -3.15 -2.25
C CYS A 10 -13.07 -3.10 -3.77
N GLY A 11 -11.93 -3.58 -4.28
CA GLY A 11 -11.61 -3.63 -5.71
C GLY A 11 -11.26 -2.29 -6.36
N LYS A 12 -11.19 -1.19 -5.59
CA LYS A 12 -10.70 0.13 -6.05
C LYS A 12 -9.19 0.10 -6.32
N ASP A 13 -8.65 1.12 -6.98
CA ASP A 13 -7.20 1.26 -7.15
C ASP A 13 -6.50 1.29 -5.78
N ALA A 14 -5.58 0.34 -5.57
CA ALA A 14 -4.74 0.32 -4.38
C ALA A 14 -3.70 1.44 -4.48
N ILE A 15 -3.47 2.11 -3.36
CA ILE A 15 -2.47 3.17 -3.24
C ILE A 15 -1.14 2.64 -2.70
N GLY A 16 -1.13 1.40 -2.25
CA GLY A 16 0.00 0.74 -1.63
C GLY A 16 -0.38 -0.63 -1.09
N VAL A 17 0.59 -1.23 -0.43
CA VAL A 17 0.49 -2.53 0.22
C VAL A 17 0.81 -2.37 1.70
N GLN A 18 0.03 -3.05 2.54
CA GLN A 18 0.30 -3.17 3.96
C GLN A 18 0.32 -4.63 4.38
N GLY A 19 1.29 -5.00 5.19
CA GLY A 19 1.44 -6.33 5.75
C GLY A 19 1.54 -6.27 7.25
N PHE A 20 0.86 -7.21 7.90
CA PHE A 20 0.88 -7.39 9.35
C PHE A 20 1.29 -8.83 9.63
N GLY A 21 2.52 -9.02 10.07
CA GLY A 21 3.15 -10.33 10.26
C GLY A 21 3.35 -11.07 8.94
N CYS A 22 2.66 -12.21 8.80
CA CYS A 22 2.75 -13.07 7.61
C CYS A 22 1.76 -12.70 6.49
N ALA A 23 0.78 -11.84 6.75
CA ALA A 23 -0.23 -11.47 5.77
C ALA A 23 0.10 -10.13 5.14
N VAL A 24 0.04 -10.05 3.82
CA VAL A 24 0.30 -8.84 3.03
C VAL A 24 -0.92 -8.60 2.15
N ALA A 25 -1.46 -7.38 2.17
CA ALA A 25 -2.65 -7.02 1.42
C ALA A 25 -2.54 -5.66 0.72
N CYS A 26 -3.06 -5.58 -0.50
CA CYS A 26 -3.17 -4.34 -1.27
C CYS A 26 -4.40 -3.53 -0.83
N VAL A 27 -4.21 -2.24 -0.55
CA VAL A 27 -5.25 -1.38 0.00
C VAL A 27 -5.37 -0.04 -0.71
N CYS A 28 -6.61 0.43 -0.87
CA CYS A 28 -6.90 1.77 -1.40
C CYS A 28 -6.87 2.82 -0.29
N LEU A 29 -6.91 4.11 -0.65
CA LEU A 29 -6.90 5.24 0.30
C LEU A 29 -7.87 5.10 1.48
N ASP A 30 -9.04 4.49 1.24
CA ASP A 30 -10.12 4.31 2.21
C ASP A 30 -9.87 3.14 3.19
N HIS A 31 -9.12 2.12 2.76
CA HIS A 31 -8.82 0.91 3.54
C HIS A 31 -7.36 0.89 4.03
N ALA A 32 -6.56 1.87 3.62
CA ALA A 32 -5.18 2.01 4.01
C ALA A 32 -5.07 2.47 5.46
N ASP A 33 -4.13 1.90 6.19
CA ASP A 33 -3.82 2.39 7.53
C ASP A 33 -3.22 3.80 7.47
N ASN A 34 -3.41 4.58 8.53
CA ASN A 34 -2.88 5.94 8.64
C ASN A 34 -1.36 5.98 8.45
N LEU A 35 -0.64 4.91 8.82
CA LEU A 35 0.79 4.79 8.57
C LEU A 35 1.11 4.78 7.06
N LEU A 36 0.40 3.97 6.28
CA LEU A 36 0.53 3.97 4.82
C LEU A 36 0.12 5.32 4.22
N LEU A 37 -0.90 5.96 4.80
CA LEU A 37 -1.38 7.27 4.38
C LEU A 37 -0.33 8.38 4.58
N ALA A 38 0.46 8.27 5.65
CA ALA A 38 1.55 9.18 5.99
C ALA A 38 2.80 8.99 5.12
N LEU A 39 2.97 7.83 4.48
CA LEU A 39 4.07 7.57 3.55
C LEU A 39 3.94 8.38 2.26
N LYS A 40 5.08 8.83 1.75
CA LYS A 40 5.16 9.47 0.43
C LYS A 40 4.99 8.43 -0.69
N PRO A 41 4.51 8.82 -1.88
CA PRO A 41 4.49 7.93 -3.04
C PRO A 41 5.89 7.36 -3.32
N GLY A 42 6.00 6.03 -3.45
CA GLY A 42 7.28 5.32 -3.62
C GLY A 42 8.06 5.08 -2.33
N GLU A 43 7.56 5.52 -1.18
CA GLU A 43 8.18 5.28 0.12
C GLU A 43 7.72 3.96 0.72
N LYS A 44 8.64 3.26 1.37
CA LYS A 44 8.39 2.00 2.07
C LYS A 44 8.94 2.06 3.48
N GLN A 45 8.20 1.47 4.40
CA GLN A 45 8.47 1.47 5.82
C GLN A 45 8.15 0.11 6.41
N ALA A 46 9.16 -0.53 6.96
CA ALA A 46 9.04 -1.83 7.62
C ALA A 46 9.28 -1.66 9.12
N TYR A 47 8.41 -2.26 9.91
CA TYR A 47 8.41 -2.24 11.37
C TYR A 47 8.40 -3.67 11.90
N ALA A 48 9.57 -4.28 12.07
CA ALA A 48 9.72 -5.65 12.58
C ALA A 48 8.81 -6.68 11.86
N GLU A 49 7.58 -6.87 12.35
CA GLU A 49 6.55 -7.74 11.78
C GLU A 49 5.58 -7.04 10.81
N CYS A 50 5.52 -5.71 10.78
CA CYS A 50 4.65 -4.95 9.88
C CYS A 50 5.42 -4.38 8.69
N TYR A 51 4.78 -4.32 7.52
CA TYR A 51 5.34 -3.76 6.29
C TYR A 51 4.35 -2.79 5.66
N PHE A 52 4.80 -1.63 5.22
CA PHE A 52 3.98 -0.65 4.52
C PHE A 52 4.76 -0.13 3.32
N GLU A 53 4.16 -0.14 2.15
CA GLU A 53 4.77 0.43 0.94
C GLU A 53 3.72 1.19 0.15
N ARG A 54 3.98 2.46 -0.09
CA ARG A 54 3.15 3.32 -0.91
C ARG A 54 3.58 3.18 -2.37
N PHE A 55 2.64 2.84 -3.24
CA PHE A 55 2.95 2.79 -4.67
C PHE A 55 3.28 4.19 -5.18
N ASP A 56 4.33 4.27 -5.98
CA ASP A 56 4.67 5.51 -6.68
C ASP A 56 3.68 5.70 -7.83
N THR A 57 2.91 6.80 -7.78
CA THR A 57 2.00 7.18 -8.86
C THR A 57 2.73 7.91 -10.00
N THR A 58 4.05 8.12 -9.88
CA THR A 58 4.85 8.85 -10.86
C THR A 58 5.31 7.92 -11.97
N THR A 59 4.35 7.49 -12.80
CA THR A 59 4.64 7.21 -14.21
C THR A 59 5.13 8.51 -14.86
N HIS A 60 6.44 8.57 -15.14
CA HIS A 60 7.04 9.57 -16.00
C HIS A 60 7.12 9.06 -17.45
#